data_AF-A0A937ZWG5-F1
#
_entry.id   AF-A0A937ZWG5-F1
#
_cell.length_a   1.000
_cell.length_b   1.000
_cell.length_c   1.000
_cell.angle_alpha   90.00
_cell.angle_beta   90.00
_cell.angle_gamma   90.00
#
_symmetry.space_group_name_H-M   'P 1'
#
loop_
_entity.id
_entity.type
_entity.pdbx_description
1 polymer ?
#
loop_
_entity_poly.entity_id
_entity_poly.type
_entity_poly.pdbx_seq_one_letter_code
_entity_poly.pdbx_strand_id
1 'polypeptide(L)'
;MQGIAVAALTAVGVKEPTGKARVHKTGQGFGYEWTGARRDLTVEPTADPLVAKATIKEASLQRIMVQLHKAKVGMAFNVYASILALALFLLVLPGCWLASRACRFAAPRFWGGAAGLAIFAGLVATA
;
A
#
# COMPACT_ATOMS: atom_id res chain seq x y z
N MET A 1 -17.06 3.55 -21.11
CA MET A 1 -16.93 2.52 -20.04
C MET A 1 -16.89 3.12 -18.64
N GLN A 2 -15.95 4.02 -18.30
CA GLN A 2 -15.86 4.57 -16.94
C GLN A 2 -17.14 5.28 -16.46
N GLY A 3 -17.81 6.07 -17.31
CA GLY A 3 -19.09 6.72 -16.94
C GLY A 3 -20.23 5.74 -16.60
N ILE A 4 -20.30 4.59 -17.28
CA ILE A 4 -21.31 3.54 -17.01
C ILE A 4 -20.98 2.86 -15.66
N ALA A 5 -19.69 2.62 -15.40
CA ALA A 5 -19.23 2.06 -14.14
C ALA A 5 -19.52 3.00 -12.94
N VAL A 6 -19.32 4.30 -13.11
CA VAL A 6 -19.67 5.31 -12.09
C VAL A 6 -21.18 5.38 -11.87
N ALA A 7 -21.98 5.35 -12.94
CA ALA A 7 -23.44 5.33 -12.82
C ALA A 7 -23.95 4.08 -12.07
N ALA A 8 -23.40 2.90 -12.38
CA ALA A 8 -23.72 1.67 -11.67
C ALA A 8 -23.34 1.72 -10.18
N LEU A 9 -22.16 2.26 -9.85
CA LEU A 9 -21.73 2.46 -8.47
C LEU A 9 -22.62 3.46 -7.71
N THR A 10 -23.03 4.54 -8.39
CA THR A 10 -23.90 5.58 -7.81
C THR A 10 -25.30 5.03 -7.53
N ALA A 11 -25.85 4.19 -8.42
CA ALA A 11 -27.13 3.54 -8.22
C ALA A 11 -27.17 2.63 -6.99
N VAL A 12 -26.03 2.03 -6.62
CA VAL A 12 -25.88 1.17 -5.44
C VAL A 12 -25.37 1.95 -4.21
N GLY A 13 -25.12 3.26 -4.33
CA GLY A 13 -24.64 4.11 -3.24
C GLY A 13 -23.18 3.83 -2.83
N VAL A 14 -22.38 3.26 -3.72
CA VAL A 14 -21.02 2.79 -3.44
C VAL A 14 -20.02 3.80 -4.01
N LYS A 15 -19.11 4.34 -3.16
CA LYS A 15 -18.00 5.22 -3.60
C LYS A 15 -17.11 4.59 -4.69
N GLU A 16 -16.47 5.45 -5.46
CA GLU A 16 -15.55 5.04 -6.53
C GLU A 16 -14.24 4.42 -5.98
N PRO A 17 -13.65 3.44 -6.69
CA PRO A 17 -12.30 2.98 -6.41
C PRO A 17 -11.28 4.09 -6.67
N THR A 18 -10.32 4.29 -5.76
CA THR A 18 -9.32 5.36 -5.87
C THR A 18 -8.15 5.06 -6.83
N GLY A 19 -8.10 3.85 -7.40
CA GLY A 19 -6.95 3.40 -8.18
C GLY A 19 -7.16 3.45 -9.69
N LYS A 20 -6.39 2.66 -10.44
CA LYS A 20 -6.37 2.73 -11.90
C LYS A 20 -7.48 1.89 -12.51
N ALA A 21 -8.19 2.48 -13.47
CA ALA A 21 -9.11 1.79 -14.35
C ALA A 21 -8.35 1.23 -15.57
N ARG A 22 -8.74 0.03 -16.01
CA ARG A 22 -8.17 -0.64 -17.18
C ARG A 22 -9.27 -1.39 -17.93
N VAL A 23 -9.29 -1.23 -19.25
CA VAL A 23 -10.08 -2.08 -20.14
C VAL A 23 -9.19 -3.23 -20.60
N HIS A 24 -9.72 -4.44 -20.61
CA HIS A 24 -9.04 -5.63 -21.13
C HIS A 24 -9.99 -6.42 -22.04
N LYS A 25 -9.44 -7.27 -22.90
CA LYS A 25 -10.25 -8.13 -23.78
C LYS A 25 -10.61 -9.41 -23.02
N THR A 26 -11.88 -9.79 -23.05
CA THR A 26 -12.40 -11.00 -22.38
C THR A 26 -13.20 -11.81 -23.39
N GLY A 27 -12.62 -12.90 -23.89
CA GLY A 27 -13.21 -13.72 -24.94
C GLY A 27 -13.52 -12.90 -26.21
N GLN A 28 -14.81 -12.81 -26.56
CA GLN A 28 -15.29 -12.02 -27.71
C GLN A 28 -15.68 -10.57 -27.35
N GLY A 29 -15.55 -10.15 -26.09
CA GLY A 29 -15.92 -8.82 -25.63
C GLY A 29 -14.79 -8.05 -24.93
N PHE A 30 -15.16 -6.93 -24.31
CA PHE A 30 -14.26 -6.10 -23.49
C PHE A 30 -14.72 -6.11 -22.03
N GLY A 31 -13.82 -6.44 -21.13
CA GLY A 31 -13.98 -6.28 -19.69
C GLY A 31 -13.40 -4.96 -19.20
N TYR A 32 -13.94 -4.44 -18.11
CA TYR A 32 -13.44 -3.25 -17.42
C TYR A 32 -13.11 -3.59 -15.99
N GLU A 33 -11.90 -3.27 -15.56
CA GLU A 33 -11.43 -3.48 -14.20
C GLU A 33 -10.98 -2.15 -13.60
N TRP A 34 -11.45 -1.86 -12.40
CA TRP A 34 -11.06 -0.68 -11.65
C TRP A 34 -10.65 -1.07 -10.25
N THR A 35 -9.35 -1.23 -10.08
CA THR A 35 -8.73 -1.68 -8.84
C THR A 35 -8.48 -0.48 -7.93
N GLY A 36 -9.00 -0.51 -6.72
CA GLY A 36 -8.83 0.54 -5.72
C GLY A 36 -8.17 0.06 -4.44
N ALA A 37 -7.91 1.00 -3.52
CA ALA A 37 -7.25 0.67 -2.27
C ALA A 37 -8.15 -0.14 -1.32
N ARG A 38 -9.45 0.17 -1.35
CA ARG A 38 -10.47 -0.44 -0.48
C ARG A 38 -11.38 -1.40 -1.19
N ARG A 39 -11.54 -1.28 -2.50
CA ARG A 39 -12.47 -2.08 -3.29
C ARG A 39 -11.99 -2.19 -4.72
N ASP A 40 -12.40 -3.25 -5.37
CA ASP A 40 -12.21 -3.46 -6.80
C ASP A 40 -13.58 -3.57 -7.46
N LEU A 41 -13.70 -2.98 -8.65
CA LEU A 41 -14.87 -3.12 -9.50
C LEU A 41 -14.45 -3.84 -10.78
N THR A 42 -15.12 -4.93 -11.11
CA THR A 42 -14.95 -5.62 -12.39
C THR A 42 -16.28 -5.65 -13.11
N VAL A 43 -16.30 -5.23 -14.37
CA VAL A 43 -17.45 -5.28 -15.26
C VAL A 43 -17.12 -6.21 -16.41
N GLU A 44 -17.87 -7.30 -16.52
CA GLU A 44 -17.69 -8.33 -17.54
C GLU A 44 -18.92 -8.45 -18.45
N PRO A 45 -18.73 -8.74 -19.74
CA PRO A 45 -19.83 -9.03 -20.65
C PRO A 45 -20.50 -10.37 -20.30
N THR A 46 -21.80 -10.48 -20.52
CA THR A 46 -22.55 -11.74 -20.36
C THR A 46 -22.94 -12.33 -21.72
N ALA A 47 -23.67 -13.46 -21.73
CA ALA A 47 -24.18 -14.04 -22.97
C ALA A 47 -25.20 -13.15 -23.68
N ASP A 48 -25.89 -12.28 -22.94
CA ASP A 48 -26.73 -11.22 -23.50
C ASP A 48 -25.86 -9.96 -23.75
N PRO A 49 -25.75 -9.49 -25.00
CA PRO A 49 -24.93 -8.33 -25.35
C PRO A 49 -25.43 -7.01 -24.73
N LEU A 50 -26.68 -6.95 -24.24
CA LEU A 50 -27.23 -5.77 -23.57
C LEU A 50 -27.04 -5.80 -22.04
N VAL A 51 -26.56 -6.91 -21.48
CA VAL A 51 -26.40 -7.08 -20.03
C VAL A 51 -24.92 -7.28 -19.68
N ALA A 52 -24.43 -6.43 -18.77
CA ALA A 52 -23.09 -6.53 -18.20
C ALA A 52 -23.16 -6.88 -16.72
N LYS A 53 -22.28 -7.76 -16.25
CA LYS A 53 -22.18 -8.14 -14.85
C LYS A 53 -21.15 -7.26 -14.16
N ALA A 54 -21.58 -6.45 -13.20
CA ALA A 54 -20.70 -5.69 -12.32
C ALA A 54 -20.48 -6.44 -11.00
N THR A 55 -19.23 -6.75 -10.69
CA THR A 55 -18.82 -7.37 -9.43
C THR A 55 -18.04 -6.35 -8.60
N ILE A 56 -18.52 -6.07 -7.39
CA ILE A 56 -17.85 -5.20 -6.42
C ILE A 56 -17.23 -6.10 -5.35
N LYS A 57 -15.91 -6.02 -5.19
CA LYS A 57 -15.17 -6.77 -4.18
C LYS A 57 -14.51 -5.82 -3.19
N GLU A 58 -14.92 -5.88 -1.93
CA GLU A 58 -14.23 -5.14 -0.86
C GLU A 58 -12.88 -5.80 -0.53
N ALA A 59 -11.90 -4.98 -0.20
CA ALA A 59 -10.56 -5.43 0.18
C ALA A 59 -10.60 -6.02 1.59
N SER A 60 -10.02 -7.21 1.76
CA SER A 60 -9.78 -7.78 3.08
C SER A 60 -8.78 -6.92 3.87
N LEU A 61 -8.79 -7.05 5.19
CA LEU A 61 -7.83 -6.38 6.07
C LEU A 61 -6.39 -6.69 5.64
N GLN A 62 -6.08 -7.94 5.31
CA GLN A 62 -4.77 -8.35 4.79
C GLN A 62 -4.39 -7.58 3.52
N ARG A 63 -5.30 -7.44 2.55
CA ARG A 63 -5.04 -6.69 1.32
C ARG A 63 -4.80 -5.21 1.61
N ILE A 64 -5.58 -4.63 2.51
CA ILE A 64 -5.41 -3.24 2.94
C ILE A 64 -4.02 -3.05 3.58
N MET A 65 -3.59 -3.95 4.46
CA MET A 65 -2.26 -3.90 5.08
C MET A 65 -1.11 -4.01 4.06
N VAL A 66 -1.22 -4.94 3.10
CA VAL A 66 -0.22 -5.06 2.03
C VAL A 66 -0.17 -3.80 1.17
N GLN A 67 -1.31 -3.19 0.90
CA GLN A 67 -1.36 -1.95 0.11
C GLN A 67 -0.88 -0.73 0.90
N LEU A 68 -1.08 -0.71 2.21
CA LEU A 68 -0.50 0.27 3.13
C LEU A 68 1.03 0.23 3.05
N HIS A 69 1.60 -0.98 3.10
CA HIS A 69 3.04 -1.20 2.96
C HIS A 69 3.57 -0.81 1.56
N LYS A 70 2.76 -0.97 0.51
CA LYS A 70 3.09 -0.52 -0.86
C LYS A 70 2.87 0.99 -1.08
N ALA A 71 2.57 1.76 -0.05
CA ALA A 71 2.23 3.18 -0.13
C ALA A 71 1.09 3.51 -1.13
N LYS A 72 0.22 2.52 -1.40
CA LYS A 72 -0.96 2.68 -2.27
C LYS A 72 -2.19 3.16 -1.50
N VAL A 73 -2.04 3.43 -0.20
CA VAL A 73 -3.07 4.03 0.63
C VAL A 73 -3.06 5.55 0.46
N GLY A 74 -4.23 6.16 0.63
CA GLY A 74 -4.49 7.56 0.33
C GLY A 74 -3.54 8.56 1.01
N MET A 75 -3.52 9.77 0.48
CA MET A 75 -2.60 10.86 0.83
C MET A 75 -2.44 11.12 2.33
N ALA A 76 -3.54 11.07 3.10
CA ALA A 76 -3.51 11.32 4.54
C ALA A 76 -2.58 10.36 5.31
N PHE A 77 -2.55 9.09 4.94
CA PHE A 77 -1.66 8.12 5.58
C PHE A 77 -0.20 8.37 5.23
N ASN A 78 0.09 8.74 3.98
CA ASN A 78 1.45 9.04 3.54
C ASN A 78 2.03 10.26 4.29
N VAL A 79 1.20 11.28 4.56
CA VAL A 79 1.59 12.43 5.38
C VAL A 79 1.88 12.00 6.82
N TYR A 80 0.98 11.22 7.44
CA TYR A 80 1.20 10.68 8.79
C TYR A 80 2.49 9.87 8.88
N ALA A 81 2.71 8.94 7.95
CA ALA A 81 3.92 8.11 7.91
C ALA A 81 5.19 8.98 7.77
N SER A 82 5.14 10.05 6.97
CA SER A 82 6.27 10.97 6.79
C SER A 82 6.61 11.73 8.07
N ILE A 83 5.59 12.23 8.78
CA ILE A 83 5.76 12.91 10.07
C ILE A 83 6.36 11.94 11.10
N LEU A 84 5.84 10.72 11.18
CA LEU A 84 6.33 9.71 12.10
C LEU A 84 7.80 9.33 11.81
N ALA A 85 8.13 9.13 10.53
CA ALA A 85 9.50 8.85 10.12
C ALA A 85 10.45 10.00 10.47
N LEU A 86 10.04 11.25 10.23
CA LEU A 86 10.81 12.43 10.62
C LEU A 86 10.99 12.51 12.14
N ALA A 87 9.94 12.26 12.92
CA ALA A 87 10.02 12.25 14.38
C ALA A 87 11.00 11.19 14.90
N LEU A 88 10.95 9.97 14.36
CA LEU A 88 11.90 8.90 14.70
C LEU A 88 13.32 9.26 14.28
N PHE A 89 13.51 9.85 13.10
CA PHE A 89 14.82 10.30 12.64
C PHE A 89 15.40 11.37 13.57
N LEU A 90 14.59 12.37 13.94
CA LEU A 90 14.97 13.40 14.90
C LEU A 90 15.15 12.88 16.33
N LEU A 91 14.59 11.72 16.69
CA LEU A 91 14.84 11.06 17.97
C LEU A 91 16.19 10.31 17.97
N VAL A 92 16.53 9.66 16.87
CA VAL A 92 17.77 8.90 16.74
C VAL A 92 18.99 9.82 16.69
N LEU A 93 18.91 10.97 16.02
CA LEU A 93 20.04 11.89 15.86
C LEU A 93 20.63 12.39 17.19
N PRO A 94 19.86 12.91 18.17
CA PRO A 94 20.36 13.26 19.49
C PRO A 94 20.87 12.06 20.27
N GLY A 95 20.23 10.89 20.14
CA GLY A 95 20.70 9.65 20.77
C GLY A 95 22.10 9.25 20.28
N CYS A 96 22.33 9.31 18.97
CA CYS A 96 23.64 9.10 18.37
C CYS A 96 24.65 10.18 18.79
N TRP A 97 24.22 11.45 18.84
CA TRP A 97 25.09 12.56 19.26
C TRP A 97 25.50 12.43 20.74
N LEU A 98 24.56 12.12 21.64
CA LEU A 98 24.83 11.91 23.05
C LEU A 98 25.74 10.69 23.27
N ALA A 99 25.48 9.59 22.57
CA ALA A 99 26.34 8.40 22.58
C ALA A 99 27.75 8.70 22.02
N SER A 100 27.87 9.66 21.10
CA SER A 100 29.17 10.07 20.57
C SER A 100 30.02 10.83 21.60
N ARG A 101 29.38 11.57 22.51
CA ARG A 101 30.02 12.37 23.57
C ARG A 101 30.21 11.65 24.89
N ALA A 102 29.53 10.53 25.13
CA ALA A 102 29.74 9.70 26.32
C ALA A 102 31.11 9.01 26.27
N CYS A 103 32.15 9.68 26.79
CA CYS A 103 33.55 9.22 26.78
C CYS A 103 33.77 7.87 27.49
N ARG A 104 32.81 7.44 28.32
CA ARG A 104 32.85 6.20 29.11
C ARG A 104 32.45 4.93 28.33
N PHE A 105 31.91 5.06 27.12
CA PHE A 105 31.45 3.93 26.28
C PHE A 105 31.92 4.03 24.82
N ALA A 106 33.12 4.60 24.58
CA ALA A 106 33.63 4.89 23.24
C ALA A 106 33.83 3.67 22.33
N ALA A 107 34.10 2.47 22.89
CA ALA A 107 34.28 1.23 22.13
C ALA A 107 32.99 0.39 22.00
N PRO A 108 32.21 0.08 23.07
CA PRO A 108 31.03 -0.79 22.97
C PRO A 108 29.90 -0.27 22.05
N ARG A 109 29.84 1.05 21.84
CA ARG A 109 28.80 1.73 21.03
C ARG A 109 28.74 1.29 19.56
N PHE A 110 29.89 0.93 18.97
CA PHE A 110 29.95 0.45 17.59
C PHE A 110 29.69 -1.05 17.50
N TRP A 111 30.05 -1.82 18.55
CA TRP A 111 29.81 -3.26 18.60
C TRP A 111 28.33 -3.60 18.63
N GLY A 112 27.50 -2.85 19.38
CA GLY A 112 26.05 -3.05 19.39
C GLY A 112 25.41 -2.80 18.02
N GLY A 113 25.79 -1.70 17.36
CA GLY A 113 25.33 -1.38 16.01
C GLY A 113 25.82 -2.37 14.96
N ALA A 114 27.10 -2.74 15.00
CA ALA A 114 27.70 -3.72 14.09
C ALA A 114 27.12 -5.12 14.28
N ALA A 115 26.87 -5.55 15.52
CA ALA A 115 26.21 -6.83 15.81
C ALA A 115 24.78 -6.85 15.28
N GLY A 116 24.01 -5.76 15.47
CA GLY A 116 22.68 -5.63 14.88
C GLY A 116 22.70 -5.70 13.36
N LEU A 117 23.66 -5.02 12.71
CA LEU A 117 23.83 -5.04 11.25
C LEU A 117 24.22 -6.45 10.74
N ALA A 118 25.10 -7.14 11.46
CA ALA A 118 25.54 -8.50 11.11
C ALA A 118 24.39 -9.51 11.24
N ILE A 119 23.59 -9.43 12.30
CA ILE A 119 22.40 -10.28 12.48
C ILE A 119 21.38 -10.01 11.36
N PHE A 120 21.13 -8.73 11.05
CA PHE A 120 20.24 -8.36 9.95
C PHE A 120 20.71 -8.91 8.60
N ALA A 121 22.00 -8.73 8.28
CA ALA A 121 22.59 -9.24 7.04
C ALA A 121 22.51 -10.77 6.95
N GLY A 122 22.76 -11.48 8.06
CA GLY A 122 22.59 -12.92 8.15
C GLY A 122 21.14 -13.37 7.87
N LEU A 123 20.16 -12.71 8.50
CA LEU A 123 18.74 -13.00 8.28
C LEU A 123 18.33 -12.77 6.82
N VAL A 124 18.78 -11.67 6.19
CA VAL A 124 18.52 -11.38 4.78
C VAL A 124 19.17 -12.40 3.86
N ALA A 125 20.38 -12.85 4.16
CA ALA A 125 21.06 -13.87 3.34
C ALA A 125 20.38 -15.25 3.41
N THR A 126 19.57 -15.49 4.44
CA THR A 126 18.81 -16.74 4.63
C THR A 126 17.33 -16.67 4.24
N ALA A 127 16.83 -15.48 3.88
CA ALA A 127 15.44 -15.23 3.46
C ALA A 127 15.28 -15.28 1.94
#